data_AF-A0A0G0DHE1-F1
#
_entry.id   AF-A0A0G0DHE1-F1
#
_cell.length_a   1.000
_cell.length_b   1.000
_cell.length_c   1.000
_cell.angle_alpha   90.00
_cell.angle_beta   90.00
_cell.angle_gamma   90.00
#
_symmetry.space_group_name_H-M   'P 1'
#
loop_
_entity.id
_entity.type
_entity.pdbx_description
1 polymer ?
#
loop_
_entity_poly.entity_id
_entity_poly.type
_entity_poly.pdbx_seq_one_letter_code
_entity_poly.pdbx_strand_id
1 'polypeptide(L)'
;MDDFYTKKDINEYTFELTIKIPHDSFKKSYDLLLKDYSKDSDMQGFRKGKVPTSLISDQVKEMVKFETFEKLAPMYINTAITKEKLEPIAPPEYKEIPKILEDIDVIFTITITTMPKFKLGNMKNVKVKKEDITVDDKEVEEAIEELKKTQKTKETEVNDKWAVEIAKVINAEEVKTVKELREKIKDALHQQKEHYQMHHLQDEALFLGIKESNIEIPQPAINFEATEREKSFNEDMKGRGIKIEDFLKANNITIEKMRELWLQDAKEALQADTFLGIYADSKKVEISEEELNKKIEDIKRDQPNVDKNIFSNTEWIEYIKKVERKEKAFRLFIEEVLGKEFLDSHN
;
A
#
# COMPACT_ATOMS: atom_id res chain seq x y z
N MET A 1 17.34 14.08 31.27
CA MET A 1 16.53 14.65 30.16
C MET A 1 15.12 14.10 30.29
N ASP A 2 14.47 14.26 31.45
CA ASP A 2 13.28 13.45 31.76
C ASP A 2 11.94 14.18 31.67
N ASP A 3 11.94 15.52 31.59
CA ASP A 3 10.70 16.30 31.47
C ASP A 3 10.67 17.19 30.21
N PHE A 4 11.10 16.66 29.06
CA PHE A 4 11.04 17.41 27.80
C PHE A 4 9.70 17.25 27.06
N TYR A 5 8.81 16.36 27.50
CA TYR A 5 7.48 16.22 26.92
C TYR A 5 6.43 15.88 27.98
N THR A 6 5.18 16.16 27.64
CA THR A 6 4.01 15.65 28.37
C THR A 6 3.09 14.94 27.38
N LYS A 7 2.34 13.94 27.88
CA LYS A 7 1.40 13.15 27.09
C LYS A 7 0.00 13.32 27.65
N LYS A 8 -0.96 13.45 26.74
CA LYS A 8 -2.40 13.44 27.04
C LYS A 8 -3.11 12.48 26.10
N ASP A 9 -3.89 11.58 26.66
CA ASP A 9 -4.70 10.64 25.89
C ASP A 9 -5.96 11.37 25.40
N ILE A 10 -6.18 11.39 24.08
CA ILE A 10 -7.38 11.98 23.46
C ILE A 10 -8.48 10.90 23.35
N ASN A 11 -8.08 9.70 22.94
CA ASN A 11 -8.89 8.49 22.94
C ASN A 11 -7.95 7.26 23.06
N GLU A 12 -8.46 6.05 22.86
CA GLU A 12 -7.69 4.80 23.03
C GLU A 12 -6.48 4.66 22.09
N TYR A 13 -6.45 5.38 20.97
CA TYR A 13 -5.46 5.22 19.90
C TYR A 13 -4.91 6.56 19.37
N THR A 14 -5.30 7.69 19.97
CA THR A 14 -4.84 9.03 19.63
C THR A 14 -4.31 9.73 20.88
N PHE A 15 -3.08 10.24 20.78
CA PHE A 15 -2.34 10.86 21.86
C PHE A 15 -1.85 12.24 21.46
N GLU A 16 -1.95 13.20 22.37
CA GLU A 16 -1.38 14.54 22.22
C GLU A 16 -0.06 14.58 23.01
N LEU A 17 1.04 14.88 22.31
CA LEU A 17 2.34 15.11 22.94
C LEU A 17 2.69 16.60 22.86
N THR A 18 2.86 17.24 24.02
CA THR A 18 3.45 18.58 24.09
C THR A 18 4.94 18.44 24.36
N ILE A 19 5.75 18.83 23.39
CA ILE A 19 7.21 18.69 23.38
C ILE A 19 7.85 20.06 23.63
N LYS A 20 8.90 20.05 24.44
CA LYS A 20 9.72 21.19 24.80
C LYS A 20 11.17 20.94 24.37
N ILE A 21 11.65 21.75 23.44
CA ILE A 21 13.07 21.83 23.08
C ILE A 21 13.71 22.90 23.96
N PRO A 22 14.67 22.54 24.84
CA PRO A 22 15.35 23.52 25.68
C PRO A 22 16.04 24.61 24.87
N HIS A 23 15.91 25.86 25.30
CA HIS A 23 16.53 27.03 24.68
C HIS A 23 18.00 26.81 24.33
N ASP A 24 18.80 26.31 25.29
CA ASP A 24 20.25 26.13 25.09
C ASP A 24 20.58 25.13 23.99
N SER A 25 19.75 24.09 23.85
CA SER A 25 19.89 23.09 22.78
C SER A 25 19.51 23.69 21.43
N PHE A 26 18.43 24.49 21.40
CA PHE A 26 17.99 25.18 20.19
C PHE A 26 19.04 26.20 19.72
N LYS A 27 19.48 27.08 20.62
CA LYS A 27 20.48 28.12 20.35
C LYS A 27 21.78 27.55 19.81
N LYS A 28 22.28 26.45 20.39
CA LYS A 28 23.49 25.79 19.91
C LYS A 28 23.36 25.34 18.45
N SER A 29 22.24 24.73 18.07
CA SER A 29 22.00 24.30 16.68
C SER A 29 21.75 25.47 15.75
N TYR A 30 21.03 26.49 16.21
CA TYR A 30 20.80 27.73 15.49
C TYR A 30 22.12 28.44 15.14
N ASP A 31 23.00 28.63 16.12
CA ASP A 31 24.30 29.28 15.91
C ASP A 31 25.19 28.53 14.92
N LEU A 32 25.11 27.18 14.91
CA LEU A 32 25.82 26.34 13.95
C LEU A 32 25.31 26.56 12.52
N LEU A 33 23.99 26.51 12.32
CA LEU A 33 23.39 26.73 11.01
C LEU A 33 23.61 28.14 10.51
N LEU A 34 23.44 29.15 11.38
CA LEU A 34 23.67 30.55 11.02
C LEU A 34 25.12 30.79 10.60
N LYS A 35 26.08 30.09 11.23
CA LYS A 35 27.49 30.11 10.83
C LYS A 35 27.73 29.46 9.47
N ASP A 36 27.02 28.40 9.13
CA ASP A 36 27.13 27.78 7.81
C ASP A 36 26.53 28.67 6.72
N TYR A 37 25.37 29.29 6.96
CA TYR A 37 24.81 30.31 6.07
C TYR A 37 25.74 31.52 5.88
N SER A 38 26.39 32.00 6.95
CA SER A 38 27.41 33.05 6.89
C SER A 38 28.57 32.68 5.94
N LYS A 39 29.00 31.41 5.92
CA LYS A 39 30.07 30.93 5.04
C LYS A 39 29.69 31.01 3.56
N ASP A 40 28.43 30.75 3.25
CA ASP A 40 27.93 30.69 1.87
C ASP A 40 27.38 32.02 1.36
N SER A 41 27.07 32.96 2.26
CA SER A 41 26.57 34.29 1.91
C SER A 41 27.60 35.14 1.15
N ASP A 42 27.15 35.72 0.03
CA ASP A 42 27.87 36.76 -0.71
C ASP A 42 27.23 38.12 -0.38
N MET A 43 28.01 39.03 0.18
CA MET A 43 27.54 40.34 0.63
C MET A 43 28.53 41.41 0.19
N GLN A 44 28.01 42.48 -0.42
CA GLN A 44 28.81 43.58 -0.96
C GLN A 44 29.73 44.18 0.12
N GLY A 45 31.05 44.10 -0.12
CA GLY A 45 32.08 44.58 0.83
C GLY A 45 32.71 43.49 1.71
N PHE A 46 32.20 42.25 1.69
CA PHE A 46 32.78 41.11 2.41
C PHE A 46 33.20 40.01 1.44
N ARG A 47 34.36 39.40 1.70
CA ARG A 47 34.77 38.20 0.95
C ARG A 47 33.88 37.03 1.37
N LYS A 48 33.45 36.21 0.40
CA LYS A 48 32.66 34.99 0.63
C LYS A 48 33.17 34.23 1.86
N GLY A 49 32.27 34.02 2.82
CA GLY A 49 32.52 33.36 4.10
C GLY A 49 33.24 34.15 5.19
N LYS A 50 33.26 35.48 5.08
CA LYS A 50 33.74 36.41 6.13
C LYS A 50 32.66 37.37 6.62
N VAL A 51 31.40 37.14 6.29
CA VAL A 51 30.26 37.95 6.74
C VAL A 51 29.97 37.63 8.21
N PRO A 52 30.09 38.59 9.15
CA PRO A 52 29.69 38.37 10.55
C PRO A 52 28.22 37.97 10.65
N THR A 53 27.88 37.01 11.52
CA THR A 53 26.50 36.53 11.73
C THR A 53 25.53 37.63 12.18
N SER A 54 26.04 38.68 12.83
CA SER A 54 25.28 39.87 13.23
C SER A 54 24.76 40.71 12.06
N LEU A 55 25.44 40.65 10.91
CA LEU A 55 25.09 41.40 9.69
C LEU A 55 24.17 40.63 8.74
N ILE A 56 23.85 39.37 9.06
CA ILE A 56 22.86 38.59 8.31
C ILE A 56 21.49 39.24 8.44
N SER A 57 20.72 39.29 7.34
CA SER A 57 19.39 39.89 7.33
C SER A 57 18.42 39.13 8.24
N ASP A 58 17.45 39.84 8.81
CA ASP A 58 16.48 39.23 9.73
C ASP A 58 15.60 38.18 9.04
N GLN A 59 15.36 38.32 7.73
CA GLN A 59 14.70 37.29 6.92
C GLN A 59 15.46 35.96 6.91
N VAL A 60 16.79 36.01 6.75
CA VAL A 60 17.62 34.82 6.78
C VAL A 60 17.70 34.26 8.20
N LYS A 61 17.81 35.12 9.22
CA LYS A 61 17.77 34.66 10.62
C LYS A 61 16.47 33.92 10.94
N GLU A 62 15.34 34.41 10.46
CA GLU A 62 14.03 33.77 10.65
C GLU A 62 13.95 32.43 9.90
N MET A 63 14.40 32.38 8.66
CA MET A 63 14.52 31.13 7.90
C MET A 63 15.37 30.09 8.64
N VAL A 64 16.53 30.51 9.17
CA VAL A 64 17.43 29.62 9.93
C VAL A 64 16.77 29.16 11.23
N LYS A 65 15.93 29.97 11.90
CA LYS A 65 15.15 29.53 13.06
C LYS A 65 14.21 28.38 12.69
N PHE A 66 13.45 28.51 11.60
CA PHE A 66 12.56 27.44 11.14
C PHE A 66 13.33 26.18 10.74
N GLU A 67 14.43 26.30 9.99
CA GLU A 67 15.25 25.14 9.64
C GLU A 67 15.88 24.46 10.87
N THR A 68 16.29 25.25 11.87
CA THR A 68 16.76 24.72 13.16
C THR A 68 15.67 23.88 13.82
N PHE A 69 14.43 24.38 13.82
CA PHE A 69 13.28 23.66 14.34
C PHE A 69 13.02 22.37 13.54
N GLU A 70 12.98 22.43 12.21
CA GLU A 70 12.76 21.26 11.35
C GLU A 70 13.80 20.15 11.55
N LYS A 71 15.04 20.52 11.91
CA LYS A 71 16.10 19.55 12.24
C LYS A 71 15.96 18.97 13.65
N LEU A 72 15.58 19.78 14.63
CA LEU A 72 15.51 19.35 16.02
C LEU A 72 14.20 18.64 16.37
N ALA A 73 13.07 19.13 15.89
CA ALA A 73 11.75 18.58 16.25
C ALA A 73 11.64 17.07 16.00
N PRO A 74 12.06 16.51 14.85
CA PRO A 74 12.00 15.06 14.61
C PRO A 74 12.78 14.24 15.66
N MET A 75 13.93 14.73 16.12
CA MET A 75 14.71 14.04 17.15
C MET A 75 13.95 13.97 18.48
N TYR A 76 13.37 15.08 18.92
CA TYR A 76 12.59 15.13 20.17
C TYR A 76 11.30 14.32 20.06
N ILE A 77 10.61 14.40 18.93
CA ILE A 77 9.41 13.60 18.62
C ILE A 77 9.74 12.11 18.69
N ASN A 78 10.76 11.66 17.96
CA ASN A 78 11.17 10.25 17.95
C ASN A 78 11.60 9.76 19.32
N THR A 79 12.28 10.60 20.11
CA THR A 79 12.65 10.26 21.49
C THR A 79 11.42 10.07 22.37
N ALA A 80 10.40 10.94 22.25
CA ALA A 80 9.17 10.83 23.02
C ALA A 80 8.35 9.59 22.60
N ILE A 81 8.21 9.36 21.30
CA ILE A 81 7.55 8.17 20.72
C ILE A 81 8.21 6.88 21.22
N THR A 82 9.55 6.83 21.21
CA THR A 82 10.31 5.65 21.65
C THR A 82 10.16 5.41 23.15
N LYS A 83 10.22 6.47 23.97
CA LYS A 83 9.99 6.38 25.43
C LYS A 83 8.59 5.85 25.75
N GLU A 84 7.59 6.30 25.02
CA GLU A 84 6.20 5.87 25.16
C GLU A 84 5.89 4.53 24.47
N LYS A 85 6.83 3.98 23.69
CA LYS A 85 6.65 2.79 22.84
C LYS A 85 5.42 2.90 21.94
N LEU A 86 5.20 4.09 21.39
CA LEU A 86 4.14 4.32 20.42
C LEU A 86 4.63 3.88 19.03
N GLU A 87 3.74 3.26 18.27
CA GLU A 87 3.96 2.88 16.88
C GLU A 87 2.97 3.69 16.02
N PRO A 88 3.36 4.89 15.55
CA PRO A 88 2.47 5.73 14.76
C PRO A 88 2.10 5.04 13.45
N ILE A 89 0.83 5.14 13.06
CA ILE A 89 0.32 4.62 11.78
C ILE A 89 0.22 5.70 10.69
N ALA A 90 0.54 6.93 11.06
CA ALA A 90 0.63 8.08 10.18
C ALA A 90 1.68 9.06 10.75
N PRO A 91 2.24 9.95 9.94
CA PRO A 91 3.10 11.03 10.42
C PRO A 91 2.41 11.85 11.52
N PRO A 92 3.13 12.27 12.58
CA PRO A 92 2.56 13.13 13.60
C PRO A 92 2.06 14.46 13.03
N GLU A 93 0.88 14.90 13.47
CA GLU A 93 0.26 16.13 13.01
C GLU A 93 0.53 17.27 13.99
N TYR A 94 1.08 18.39 13.53
CA TYR A 94 1.25 19.58 14.35
C TYR A 94 -0.11 20.26 14.58
N LYS A 95 -0.46 20.52 15.85
CA LYS A 95 -1.71 21.18 16.20
C LYS A 95 -1.75 22.64 15.74
N GLU A 96 -0.60 23.29 15.77
CA GLU A 96 -0.39 24.66 15.32
C GLU A 96 1.05 24.85 14.84
N ILE A 97 1.26 25.89 14.04
CA ILE A 97 2.61 26.30 13.66
C ILE A 97 3.34 26.75 14.94
N PRO A 98 4.49 26.14 15.26
CA PRO A 98 5.24 26.47 16.47
C PRO A 98 5.72 27.92 16.42
N LYS A 99 5.49 28.64 17.52
CA LYS A 99 6.03 30.00 17.69
C LYS A 99 7.42 29.90 18.30
N ILE A 100 8.43 30.23 17.51
CA ILE A 100 9.83 30.23 17.93
C ILE A 100 10.17 31.62 18.45
N LEU A 101 10.13 31.79 19.77
CA LEU A 101 10.47 33.05 20.44
C LEU A 101 11.94 33.05 20.90
N GLU A 102 12.52 34.23 21.03
CA GLU A 102 13.92 34.38 21.45
C GLU A 102 14.10 34.14 22.95
N ASP A 103 15.25 33.58 23.30
CA ASP A 103 15.70 33.34 24.68
C ASP A 103 14.75 32.51 25.57
N ILE A 104 13.84 31.72 24.96
CA ILE A 104 12.95 30.79 25.66
C ILE A 104 12.94 29.41 25.00
N ASP A 105 12.37 28.42 25.70
CA ASP A 105 12.19 27.08 25.16
C ASP A 105 11.18 27.07 24.00
N VAL A 106 11.43 26.23 23.00
CA VAL A 106 10.48 26.02 21.91
C VAL A 106 9.50 24.93 22.33
N ILE A 107 8.23 25.30 22.47
CA ILE A 107 7.15 24.38 22.86
C ILE A 107 6.20 24.20 21.68
N PHE A 108 5.87 22.96 21.37
CA PHE A 108 4.93 22.62 20.31
C PHE A 108 4.15 21.37 20.66
N THR A 109 2.97 21.22 20.06
CA THR A 109 2.07 20.10 20.32
C THR A 109 1.82 19.32 19.06
N ILE A 110 1.99 18.01 19.12
CA ILE A 110 1.69 17.08 18.04
C ILE A 110 0.60 16.10 18.46
N THR A 111 -0.17 15.64 17.50
CA THR A 111 -1.09 14.52 17.63
C THR A 111 -0.48 13.30 16.98
N ILE A 112 -0.53 12.17 17.68
CA ILE A 112 -0.03 10.87 17.23
C ILE A 112 -1.18 9.90 17.25
N THR A 113 -1.37 9.19 16.15
CA THR A 113 -2.38 8.14 16.04
C THR A 113 -1.67 6.80 15.87
N THR A 114 -2.07 5.79 16.64
CA THR A 114 -1.56 4.41 16.58
C THR A 114 -2.67 3.47 16.10
N MET A 115 -2.32 2.25 15.68
CA MET A 115 -3.33 1.25 15.32
C MET A 115 -4.12 0.83 16.57
N PRO A 116 -5.47 0.88 16.55
CA PRO A 116 -6.26 0.31 17.64
C PRO A 116 -6.04 -1.20 17.74
N LYS A 117 -6.23 -1.76 18.94
CA LYS A 117 -6.21 -3.21 19.13
C LYS A 117 -7.59 -3.78 18.85
N PHE A 118 -7.75 -4.45 17.72
CA PHE A 118 -8.99 -5.15 17.39
C PHE A 118 -8.95 -6.61 17.84
N LYS A 119 -10.14 -7.22 17.95
CA LYS A 119 -10.30 -8.65 18.22
C LYS A 119 -10.93 -9.32 17.00
N LEU A 120 -10.51 -10.55 16.73
CA LEU A 120 -11.12 -11.34 15.67
C LEU A 120 -12.58 -11.62 16.01
N GLY A 121 -13.48 -11.39 15.06
CA GLY A 121 -14.88 -11.77 15.14
C GLY A 121 -15.09 -13.28 15.09
N ASN A 122 -16.35 -13.74 15.14
CA ASN A 122 -16.65 -15.17 15.05
C ASN A 122 -16.73 -15.62 13.58
N MET A 123 -15.69 -16.28 13.09
CA MET A 123 -15.62 -16.75 11.69
C MET A 123 -16.77 -17.69 11.29
N LYS A 124 -17.44 -18.35 12.25
CA LYS A 124 -18.63 -19.19 11.97
C LYS A 124 -19.85 -18.39 11.49
N ASN A 125 -19.87 -17.09 11.72
CA ASN A 125 -20.94 -16.19 11.25
C ASN A 125 -20.71 -15.75 9.80
N VAL A 126 -19.49 -15.92 9.28
CA VAL A 126 -19.16 -15.61 7.88
C VAL A 126 -19.75 -16.70 7.00
N LYS A 127 -20.77 -16.34 6.21
CA LYS A 127 -21.44 -17.25 5.29
C LYS A 127 -21.55 -16.62 3.92
N VAL A 128 -20.87 -17.21 2.96
CA VAL A 128 -20.89 -16.81 1.55
C VAL A 128 -21.81 -17.75 0.78
N LYS A 129 -22.62 -17.23 -0.14
CA LYS A 129 -23.52 -18.06 -0.96
C LYS A 129 -22.83 -18.43 -2.27
N LYS A 130 -22.67 -19.73 -2.50
CA LYS A 130 -22.23 -20.26 -3.80
C LYS A 130 -23.43 -20.37 -4.75
N GLU A 131 -23.26 -19.88 -5.97
CA GLU A 131 -24.20 -20.11 -7.06
C GLU A 131 -23.71 -21.25 -7.95
N ASP A 132 -24.62 -22.01 -8.56
CA ASP A 132 -24.23 -23.05 -9.51
C ASP A 132 -23.74 -22.42 -10.81
N ILE A 133 -22.59 -22.88 -11.30
CA ILE A 133 -22.01 -22.41 -12.54
C ILE A 133 -22.59 -23.21 -13.69
N THR A 134 -23.19 -22.51 -14.65
CA THR A 134 -23.66 -23.09 -15.89
C THR A 134 -23.20 -22.26 -17.07
N VAL A 135 -22.79 -22.92 -18.15
CA VAL A 135 -22.53 -22.29 -19.45
C VAL A 135 -23.66 -22.70 -20.38
N ASP A 136 -24.43 -21.72 -20.82
CA ASP A 136 -25.50 -21.97 -21.77
C ASP A 136 -24.97 -22.03 -23.22
N ASP A 137 -25.76 -22.60 -24.12
CA ASP A 137 -25.35 -22.76 -25.52
C ASP A 137 -25.24 -21.41 -26.27
N LYS A 138 -25.91 -20.35 -25.77
CA LYS A 138 -25.85 -19.01 -26.35
C LYS A 138 -24.50 -18.37 -26.10
N GLU A 139 -23.94 -18.52 -24.89
CA GLU A 139 -22.59 -18.07 -24.55
C GLU A 139 -21.52 -18.75 -25.40
N VAL A 140 -21.68 -20.05 -25.67
CA VAL A 140 -20.77 -20.79 -26.56
C VAL A 140 -20.85 -20.26 -27.99
N GLU A 141 -22.06 -19.98 -28.49
CA GLU A 141 -22.23 -19.43 -29.83
C GLU A 141 -21.67 -18.01 -29.96
N GLU A 142 -21.87 -17.16 -28.94
CA GLU A 142 -21.30 -15.81 -28.88
C GLU A 142 -19.76 -15.84 -28.90
N ALA A 143 -19.14 -16.75 -28.13
CA ALA A 143 -17.69 -16.95 -28.14
C ALA A 143 -17.18 -17.43 -29.51
N ILE A 144 -17.91 -18.33 -30.20
CA ILE A 144 -17.57 -18.78 -31.56
C ILE A 144 -17.67 -17.63 -32.57
N GLU A 145 -18.71 -16.81 -32.48
CA GLU A 145 -18.84 -15.63 -33.33
C GLU A 145 -17.72 -14.63 -33.10
N GLU A 146 -17.32 -14.41 -31.85
CA GLU A 146 -16.21 -13.53 -31.50
C GLU A 146 -14.89 -14.06 -32.05
N LEU A 147 -14.62 -15.36 -31.91
CA LEU A 147 -13.44 -16.00 -32.51
C LEU A 147 -13.44 -15.85 -34.03
N LYS A 148 -14.60 -15.99 -34.68
CA LYS A 148 -14.73 -15.78 -36.12
C LYS A 148 -14.44 -14.34 -36.55
N LYS A 149 -14.83 -13.35 -35.74
CA LYS A 149 -14.61 -11.91 -36.01
C LYS A 149 -13.15 -11.50 -35.76
N THR A 150 -12.52 -12.06 -34.73
CA THR A 150 -11.20 -11.64 -34.25
C THR A 150 -10.04 -12.42 -34.87
N GLN A 151 -10.24 -13.69 -35.21
CA GLN A 151 -9.19 -14.55 -35.75
C GLN A 151 -9.19 -14.57 -37.28
N LYS A 152 -8.00 -14.46 -37.87
CA LYS A 152 -7.82 -14.53 -39.32
C LYS A 152 -7.69 -15.98 -39.77
N THR A 153 -8.79 -16.55 -40.26
CA THR A 153 -8.83 -17.89 -40.85
C THR A 153 -8.96 -17.83 -42.37
N LYS A 154 -8.57 -18.89 -43.08
CA LYS A 154 -8.79 -19.02 -44.53
C LYS A 154 -10.24 -19.35 -44.85
N GLU A 155 -10.91 -20.03 -43.93
CA GLU A 155 -12.32 -20.40 -44.03
C GLU A 155 -13.21 -19.22 -43.62
N THR A 156 -14.26 -18.95 -44.42
CA THR A 156 -15.23 -17.86 -44.19
C THR A 156 -16.47 -18.30 -43.41
N GLU A 157 -16.68 -19.61 -43.31
CA GLU A 157 -17.82 -20.23 -42.63
C GLU A 157 -17.36 -21.08 -41.45
N VAL A 158 -18.21 -21.21 -40.43
CA VAL A 158 -17.93 -22.06 -39.27
C VAL A 158 -18.14 -23.52 -39.69
N ASN A 159 -17.03 -24.18 -40.05
CA ASN A 159 -16.99 -25.58 -40.49
C ASN A 159 -15.80 -26.31 -39.83
N ASP A 160 -15.64 -27.61 -40.06
CA ASP A 160 -14.60 -28.41 -39.39
C ASP A 160 -13.17 -27.93 -39.74
N LYS A 161 -12.95 -27.40 -40.95
CA LYS A 161 -11.66 -26.83 -41.34
C LYS A 161 -11.37 -25.54 -40.58
N TRP A 162 -12.38 -24.67 -40.43
CA TRP A 162 -12.30 -23.48 -39.59
C TRP A 162 -11.98 -23.86 -38.15
N ALA A 163 -12.65 -24.89 -37.62
CA ALA A 163 -12.41 -25.36 -36.26
C ALA A 163 -10.96 -25.83 -36.06
N VAL A 164 -10.38 -26.56 -37.02
CA VAL A 164 -8.96 -26.96 -37.00
C VAL A 164 -8.01 -25.77 -37.07
N GLU A 165 -8.34 -24.71 -37.81
CA GLU A 165 -7.53 -23.50 -37.85
C GLU A 165 -7.54 -22.75 -36.51
N ILE A 166 -8.72 -22.60 -35.89
CA ILE A 166 -8.86 -21.99 -34.56
C ILE A 166 -8.17 -22.83 -33.49
N ALA A 167 -8.32 -24.15 -33.53
CA ALA A 167 -7.68 -25.09 -32.63
C ALA A 167 -6.16 -24.88 -32.56
N LYS A 168 -5.50 -24.61 -33.70
CA LYS A 168 -4.06 -24.28 -33.74
C LYS A 168 -3.74 -22.95 -33.08
N VAL A 169 -4.61 -21.95 -33.21
CA VAL A 169 -4.41 -20.63 -32.58
C VAL A 169 -4.46 -20.73 -31.06
N ILE A 170 -5.34 -21.59 -30.53
CA ILE A 170 -5.51 -21.81 -29.09
C ILE A 170 -4.68 -22.96 -28.53
N ASN A 171 -3.71 -23.50 -29.30
CA ASN A 171 -2.86 -24.64 -28.94
C ASN A 171 -3.63 -25.92 -28.53
N ALA A 172 -4.78 -26.18 -29.15
CA ALA A 172 -5.63 -27.35 -28.94
C ALA A 172 -5.66 -28.26 -30.19
N GLU A 173 -4.50 -28.72 -30.65
CA GLU A 173 -4.35 -29.49 -31.90
C GLU A 173 -5.15 -30.81 -31.94
N GLU A 174 -5.65 -31.28 -30.78
CA GLU A 174 -6.53 -32.43 -30.67
C GLU A 174 -7.92 -32.21 -31.32
N VAL A 175 -8.36 -30.95 -31.46
CA VAL A 175 -9.68 -30.58 -31.99
C VAL A 175 -9.69 -30.66 -33.52
N LYS A 176 -10.61 -31.48 -34.05
CA LYS A 176 -10.76 -31.76 -35.49
C LYS A 176 -12.12 -31.36 -36.06
N THR A 177 -13.11 -31.12 -35.21
CA THR A 177 -14.48 -30.80 -35.62
C THR A 177 -15.04 -29.57 -34.92
N VAL A 178 -16.05 -28.94 -35.50
CA VAL A 178 -16.77 -27.81 -34.87
C VAL A 178 -17.39 -28.25 -33.54
N LYS A 179 -17.85 -29.50 -33.44
CA LYS A 179 -18.43 -30.04 -32.21
C LYS A 179 -17.39 -30.14 -31.09
N GLU A 180 -16.20 -30.68 -31.38
CA GLU A 180 -15.11 -30.73 -30.42
C GLU A 180 -14.65 -29.34 -30.00
N LEU A 181 -14.63 -28.37 -30.93
CA LEU A 181 -14.32 -26.99 -30.61
C LEU A 181 -15.38 -26.36 -29.69
N ARG A 182 -16.68 -26.62 -29.94
CA ARG A 182 -17.78 -26.16 -29.07
C ARG A 182 -17.63 -26.68 -27.64
N GLU A 183 -17.34 -27.97 -27.46
CA GLU A 183 -17.10 -28.55 -26.13
C GLU A 183 -15.88 -27.91 -25.47
N LYS A 184 -14.77 -27.73 -26.20
CA LYS A 184 -13.56 -27.08 -25.66
C LYS A 184 -13.82 -25.65 -25.21
N ILE A 185 -14.59 -24.88 -25.99
CA ILE A 185 -14.98 -23.50 -25.64
C ILE A 185 -15.89 -23.51 -24.42
N LYS A 186 -16.84 -24.44 -24.35
CA LYS A 186 -17.73 -24.61 -23.20
C LYS A 186 -16.94 -24.92 -21.92
N ASP A 187 -15.98 -25.84 -21.99
CA ASP A 187 -15.09 -26.17 -20.87
C ASP A 187 -14.24 -24.97 -20.46
N ALA A 188 -13.71 -24.21 -21.42
CA ALA A 188 -12.93 -23.00 -21.14
C ALA A 188 -13.76 -21.90 -20.47
N LEU A 189 -14.98 -21.66 -20.96
CA LEU A 189 -15.94 -20.71 -20.35
C LEU A 189 -16.34 -21.17 -18.95
N HIS A 190 -16.53 -22.47 -18.74
CA HIS A 190 -16.83 -23.03 -17.43
C HIS A 190 -15.68 -22.77 -16.45
N GLN A 191 -14.44 -23.11 -16.84
CA GLN A 191 -13.24 -22.86 -16.03
C GLN A 191 -13.05 -21.38 -15.74
N GLN A 192 -13.30 -20.50 -16.71
CA GLN A 192 -13.24 -19.04 -16.51
C GLN A 192 -14.27 -18.58 -15.48
N LYS A 193 -15.52 -19.06 -15.57
CA LYS A 193 -16.57 -18.75 -14.59
C LYS A 193 -16.25 -19.31 -13.21
N GLU A 194 -15.69 -20.52 -13.13
CA GLU A 194 -15.23 -21.13 -11.87
C GLU A 194 -14.16 -20.29 -11.19
N HIS A 195 -13.16 -19.86 -11.95
CA HIS A 195 -12.10 -19.01 -11.43
C HIS A 195 -12.63 -17.63 -10.98
N TYR A 196 -13.49 -16.99 -11.78
CA TYR A 196 -14.14 -15.73 -11.40
C TYR A 196 -14.98 -15.86 -10.13
N GLN A 197 -15.83 -16.89 -10.06
CA GLN A 197 -16.66 -17.14 -8.89
C GLN A 197 -15.80 -17.44 -7.66
N MET A 198 -14.73 -18.24 -7.80
CA MET A 198 -13.83 -18.55 -6.69
C MET A 198 -13.26 -17.27 -6.07
N HIS A 199 -12.69 -16.38 -6.88
CA HIS A 199 -12.15 -15.10 -6.39
C HIS A 199 -13.23 -14.21 -5.80
N HIS A 200 -14.39 -14.10 -6.45
CA HIS A 200 -15.51 -13.34 -5.89
C HIS A 200 -15.93 -13.86 -4.51
N LEU A 201 -16.03 -15.18 -4.34
CA LEU A 201 -16.37 -15.79 -3.05
C LEU A 201 -15.28 -15.56 -2.00
N GLN A 202 -14.01 -15.62 -2.39
CA GLN A 202 -12.88 -15.30 -1.50
C GLN A 202 -12.93 -13.84 -1.01
N ASP A 203 -13.18 -12.90 -1.92
CA ASP A 203 -13.31 -11.48 -1.60
C ASP A 203 -14.53 -11.22 -0.70
N GLU A 204 -15.67 -11.84 -1.01
CA GLU A 204 -16.87 -11.76 -0.18
C GLU A 204 -16.64 -12.34 1.22
N ALA A 205 -15.95 -13.48 1.33
CA ALA A 205 -15.56 -14.06 2.61
C ALA A 205 -14.71 -13.08 3.42
N LEU A 206 -13.67 -12.51 2.79
CA LEU A 206 -12.76 -11.57 3.44
C LEU A 206 -13.51 -10.32 3.92
N PHE A 207 -14.35 -9.74 3.08
CA PHE A 207 -15.19 -8.59 3.42
C PHE A 207 -16.09 -8.89 4.63
N LEU A 208 -16.77 -10.03 4.63
CA LEU A 208 -17.64 -10.43 5.73
C LEU A 208 -16.83 -10.72 7.01
N GLY A 209 -15.64 -11.30 6.91
CA GLY A 209 -14.73 -11.52 8.04
C GLY A 209 -14.23 -10.23 8.69
N ILE A 210 -13.87 -9.23 7.87
CA ILE A 210 -13.52 -7.88 8.31
C ILE A 210 -14.70 -7.25 9.05
N LYS A 211 -15.90 -7.32 8.46
CA LYS A 211 -17.12 -6.75 9.04
C LYS A 211 -17.49 -7.39 10.38
N GLU A 212 -17.41 -8.72 10.47
CA GLU A 212 -17.67 -9.47 11.70
C GLU A 212 -16.67 -9.11 12.81
N SER A 213 -15.47 -8.67 12.46
CA SER A 213 -14.42 -8.23 13.40
C SER A 213 -14.52 -6.75 13.78
N ASN A 214 -15.46 -6.00 13.20
CA ASN A 214 -15.71 -4.57 13.43
C ASN A 214 -14.43 -3.70 13.38
N ILE A 215 -13.62 -3.91 12.35
CA ILE A 215 -12.34 -3.21 12.18
C ILE A 215 -12.60 -1.80 11.61
N GLU A 216 -12.33 -0.79 12.43
CA GLU A 216 -12.47 0.62 12.09
C GLU A 216 -11.10 1.31 12.04
N ILE A 217 -10.60 1.56 10.83
CA ILE A 217 -9.27 2.16 10.65
C ILE A 217 -9.32 3.66 10.95
N PRO A 218 -8.39 4.22 11.75
CA PRO A 218 -8.34 5.65 12.00
C PRO A 218 -8.13 6.47 10.72
N GLN A 219 -8.86 7.58 10.59
CA GLN A 219 -8.79 8.47 9.42
C GLN A 219 -7.38 8.96 9.07
N PRO A 220 -6.49 9.30 10.03
CA PRO A 220 -5.13 9.70 9.71
C PRO A 220 -4.35 8.63 8.92
N ALA A 221 -4.55 7.35 9.21
CA ALA A 221 -3.90 6.26 8.46
C ALA A 221 -4.47 6.12 7.06
N ILE A 222 -5.79 6.23 6.90
CA ILE A 222 -6.46 6.21 5.59
C ILE A 222 -5.94 7.35 4.71
N ASN A 223 -5.85 8.56 5.26
CA ASN A 223 -5.35 9.74 4.56
C ASN A 223 -3.89 9.58 4.14
N PHE A 224 -3.06 9.06 5.05
CA PHE A 224 -1.64 8.85 4.79
C PHE A 224 -1.43 7.82 3.67
N GLU A 225 -2.06 6.65 3.78
CA GLU A 225 -1.99 5.60 2.76
C GLU A 225 -2.50 6.09 1.39
N ALA A 226 -3.63 6.81 1.35
CA ALA A 226 -4.15 7.38 0.11
C ALA A 226 -3.17 8.39 -0.52
N THR A 227 -2.49 9.20 0.30
CA THR A 227 -1.48 10.16 -0.16
C THR A 227 -0.26 9.45 -0.74
N GLU A 228 0.21 8.38 -0.12
CA GLU A 228 1.32 7.58 -0.65
C GLU A 228 0.96 6.90 -1.97
N ARG A 229 -0.30 6.47 -2.16
CA ARG A 229 -0.77 5.95 -3.45
C ARG A 229 -0.85 7.02 -4.53
N GLU A 230 -1.35 8.21 -4.21
CA GLU A 230 -1.32 9.36 -5.13
C GLU A 230 0.12 9.66 -5.56
N LYS A 231 1.05 9.68 -4.60
CA LYS A 231 2.47 9.92 -4.86
C LYS A 231 3.07 8.83 -5.76
N SER A 232 2.86 7.55 -5.43
CA SER A 232 3.35 6.42 -6.24
C SER A 232 2.78 6.47 -7.65
N PHE A 233 1.49 6.77 -7.81
CA PHE A 233 0.85 6.93 -9.10
C PHE A 233 1.47 8.08 -9.91
N ASN A 234 1.72 9.22 -9.28
CA ASN A 234 2.34 10.38 -9.93
C ASN A 234 3.78 10.07 -10.38
N GLU A 235 4.53 9.35 -9.56
CA GLU A 235 5.89 8.90 -9.89
C GLU A 235 5.89 7.92 -11.08
N ASP A 236 4.98 6.95 -11.07
CA ASP A 236 4.80 5.98 -12.17
C ASP A 236 4.43 6.67 -13.49
N MET A 237 3.48 7.62 -13.45
CA MET A 237 3.07 8.37 -14.64
C MET A 237 4.21 9.22 -15.19
N LYS A 238 4.95 9.90 -14.31
CA LYS A 238 6.14 10.67 -14.69
C LYS A 238 7.22 9.77 -15.30
N GLY A 239 7.44 8.58 -14.73
CA GLY A 239 8.39 7.59 -15.25
C GLY A 239 8.03 7.08 -16.65
N ARG A 240 6.74 6.96 -16.96
CA ARG A 240 6.24 6.59 -18.29
C ARG A 240 6.13 7.78 -19.26
N GLY A 241 6.39 9.00 -18.79
CA GLY A 241 6.25 10.23 -19.58
C GLY A 241 4.79 10.61 -19.87
N ILE A 242 3.83 10.07 -19.11
CA ILE A 242 2.41 10.31 -19.26
C ILE A 242 2.02 11.51 -18.39
N LYS A 243 1.33 12.49 -18.97
CA LYS A 243 0.75 13.60 -18.19
C LYS A 243 -0.51 13.11 -17.48
N ILE A 244 -0.63 13.47 -16.20
CA ILE A 244 -1.78 13.08 -15.37
C ILE A 244 -3.08 13.58 -15.99
N GLU A 245 -3.09 14.80 -16.54
CA GLU A 245 -4.28 15.38 -17.15
C GLU A 245 -4.77 14.59 -18.37
N ASP A 246 -3.84 14.02 -19.15
CA ASP A 246 -4.18 13.22 -20.32
C ASP A 246 -4.73 11.84 -19.91
N PHE A 247 -4.16 11.24 -18.85
CA PHE A 247 -4.70 10.01 -18.26
C PHE A 247 -6.11 10.21 -17.71
N LEU A 248 -6.34 11.28 -16.94
CA LEU A 248 -7.65 11.60 -16.36
C LEU A 248 -8.71 11.81 -17.45
N LYS A 249 -8.37 12.53 -18.53
CA LYS A 249 -9.27 12.72 -19.69
C LYS A 249 -9.58 11.40 -20.40
N ALA A 250 -8.58 10.56 -20.63
CA ALA A 250 -8.77 9.28 -21.33
C ALA A 250 -9.69 8.33 -20.56
N ASN A 251 -9.65 8.37 -19.22
CA ASN A 251 -10.48 7.54 -18.35
C ASN A 251 -11.80 8.23 -17.94
N ASN A 252 -12.04 9.46 -18.39
CA ASN A 252 -13.23 10.25 -18.07
C ASN A 252 -13.48 10.41 -16.55
N ILE A 253 -12.40 10.66 -15.80
CA ILE A 253 -12.41 10.84 -14.34
C ILE A 253 -11.70 12.14 -13.94
N THR A 254 -12.10 12.73 -12.81
CA THR A 254 -11.42 13.91 -12.24
C THR A 254 -10.40 13.49 -11.18
N ILE A 255 -9.49 14.41 -10.83
CA ILE A 255 -8.52 14.15 -9.75
C ILE A 255 -9.21 14.00 -8.39
N GLU A 256 -10.31 14.72 -8.16
CA GLU A 256 -11.12 14.59 -6.95
C GLU A 256 -11.73 13.19 -6.87
N LYS A 257 -12.28 12.68 -7.98
CA LYS A 257 -12.82 11.32 -8.03
C LYS A 257 -11.72 10.27 -7.79
N MET A 258 -10.53 10.47 -8.35
CA MET A 258 -9.39 9.59 -8.09
C MET A 258 -8.98 9.59 -6.62
N ARG A 259 -8.94 10.76 -5.98
CA ARG A 259 -8.64 10.86 -4.54
C ARG A 259 -9.68 10.19 -3.66
N GLU A 260 -10.97 10.31 -4.01
CA GLU A 260 -12.03 9.56 -3.34
C GLU A 260 -11.82 8.03 -3.45
N LEU A 261 -11.45 7.55 -4.63
CA LEU A 261 -11.16 6.13 -4.86
C LEU A 261 -9.93 5.70 -4.05
N TRP A 262 -8.85 6.47 -4.06
CA TRP A 262 -7.67 6.15 -3.24
C TRP A 262 -7.96 6.12 -1.75
N LEU A 263 -8.83 7.01 -1.25
CA LEU A 263 -9.28 6.95 0.14
C LEU A 263 -10.07 5.67 0.45
N GLN A 264 -10.96 5.26 -0.46
CA GLN A 264 -11.73 4.04 -0.31
C GLN A 264 -10.82 2.79 -0.36
N ASP A 265 -9.97 2.70 -1.39
CA ASP A 265 -9.01 1.62 -1.53
C ASP A 265 -8.04 1.57 -0.32
N ALA A 266 -7.64 2.73 0.21
CA ALA A 266 -6.72 2.82 1.35
C ALA A 266 -7.37 2.23 2.59
N LYS A 267 -8.63 2.60 2.83
CA LYS A 267 -9.43 2.04 3.91
C LYS A 267 -9.57 0.53 3.78
N GLU A 268 -9.98 0.03 2.61
CA GLU A 268 -10.21 -1.41 2.37
C GLU A 268 -8.92 -2.22 2.54
N ALA A 269 -7.82 -1.76 1.97
CA ALA A 269 -6.52 -2.41 2.11
C ALA A 269 -6.05 -2.44 3.57
N LEU A 270 -6.16 -1.33 4.31
CA LEU A 270 -5.77 -1.27 5.72
C LEU A 270 -6.67 -2.16 6.58
N GLN A 271 -7.97 -2.27 6.27
CA GLN A 271 -8.89 -3.18 6.93
C GLN A 271 -8.51 -4.65 6.68
N ALA A 272 -8.24 -5.01 5.43
CA ALA A 272 -7.79 -6.35 5.06
C ALA A 272 -6.45 -6.70 5.71
N ASP A 273 -5.49 -5.79 5.68
CA ASP A 273 -4.17 -5.97 6.29
C ASP A 273 -4.27 -6.22 7.80
N THR A 274 -5.07 -5.40 8.47
CA THR A 274 -5.35 -5.50 9.90
C THR A 274 -6.05 -6.81 10.23
N PHE A 275 -7.08 -7.18 9.47
CA PHE A 275 -7.80 -8.43 9.65
C PHE A 275 -6.90 -9.64 9.51
N LEU A 276 -6.11 -9.72 8.43
CA LEU A 276 -5.18 -10.82 8.18
C LEU A 276 -4.10 -10.89 9.25
N GLY A 277 -3.61 -9.75 9.75
CA GLY A 277 -2.70 -9.68 10.88
C GLY A 277 -3.29 -10.31 12.15
N ILE A 278 -4.50 -9.90 12.52
CA ILE A 278 -5.20 -10.42 13.71
C ILE A 278 -5.54 -11.90 13.55
N TYR A 279 -5.98 -12.31 12.37
CA TYR A 279 -6.27 -13.70 12.05
C TYR A 279 -4.99 -14.55 12.17
N ALA A 280 -3.89 -14.09 11.58
CA ALA A 280 -2.59 -14.72 11.67
C ALA A 280 -2.12 -14.88 13.13
N ASP A 281 -2.29 -13.85 13.96
CA ASP A 281 -1.96 -13.88 15.39
C ASP A 281 -2.83 -14.90 16.13
N SER A 282 -4.13 -14.92 15.85
CA SER A 282 -5.09 -15.85 16.48
C SER A 282 -4.78 -17.31 16.17
N LYS A 283 -4.31 -17.60 14.95
CA LYS A 283 -3.93 -18.94 14.50
C LYS A 283 -2.46 -19.26 14.73
N LYS A 284 -1.69 -18.31 15.29
CA LYS A 284 -0.23 -18.41 15.48
C LYS A 284 0.49 -18.79 14.19
N VAL A 285 0.12 -18.13 13.09
CA VAL A 285 0.73 -18.37 11.78
C VAL A 285 2.17 -17.89 11.82
N GLU A 286 3.07 -18.83 11.53
CA GLU A 286 4.49 -18.60 11.37
C GLU A 286 4.93 -19.06 9.97
N ILE A 287 5.95 -18.39 9.45
CA ILE A 287 6.62 -18.73 8.19
C ILE A 287 7.94 -19.38 8.55
N SER A 288 8.06 -20.65 8.14
CA SER A 288 9.30 -21.41 8.28
C SER A 288 10.39 -20.86 7.37
N GLU A 289 11.66 -21.14 7.69
CA GLU A 289 12.78 -20.75 6.83
C GLU A 289 12.70 -21.38 5.44
N GLU A 290 12.18 -22.61 5.35
CA GLU A 290 12.01 -23.31 4.07
C GLU A 290 10.96 -22.63 3.18
N GLU A 291 9.78 -22.29 3.74
CA GLU A 291 8.74 -21.54 3.02
C GLU A 291 9.26 -20.17 2.55
N LEU A 292 10.00 -19.46 3.42
CA LEU A 292 10.57 -18.15 3.10
C LEU A 292 11.60 -18.25 1.97
N ASN A 293 12.51 -19.23 2.05
CA ASN A 293 13.54 -19.43 1.02
C ASN A 293 12.90 -19.81 -0.32
N LYS A 294 11.87 -20.67 -0.31
CA LYS A 294 11.13 -21.02 -1.53
C LYS A 294 10.54 -19.76 -2.17
N LYS A 295 9.86 -18.91 -1.40
CA LYS A 295 9.28 -17.67 -1.93
C LYS A 295 10.35 -16.74 -2.50
N ILE A 296 11.48 -16.59 -1.82
CA ILE A 296 12.59 -15.76 -2.30
C ILE A 296 13.10 -16.28 -3.65
N GLU A 297 13.21 -17.60 -3.84
CA GLU A 297 13.60 -18.18 -5.12
C GLU A 297 12.53 -18.00 -6.21
N ASP A 298 11.24 -18.10 -5.88
CA ASP A 298 10.16 -17.80 -6.82
C ASP A 298 10.21 -16.33 -7.27
N ILE A 299 10.42 -15.37 -6.35
CA ILE A 299 10.59 -13.95 -6.68
C ILE A 299 11.81 -13.73 -7.59
N LYS A 300 12.94 -14.42 -7.33
CA LYS A 300 14.14 -14.34 -8.18
C LYS A 300 13.87 -14.84 -9.60
N ARG A 301 13.08 -15.91 -9.74
CA ARG A 301 12.70 -16.48 -11.04
C ARG A 301 11.85 -15.50 -11.84
N ASP A 302 10.91 -14.84 -11.18
CA ASP A 302 9.94 -13.95 -11.83
C ASP A 302 10.54 -12.56 -12.13
N GLN A 303 11.61 -12.17 -11.43
CA GLN A 303 12.29 -10.88 -11.59
C GLN A 303 13.81 -11.03 -11.84
N PRO A 304 14.23 -11.57 -13.00
CA PRO A 304 15.64 -11.89 -13.26
C PRO A 304 16.57 -10.66 -13.36
N ASN A 305 16.00 -9.46 -13.53
CA ASN A 305 16.74 -8.21 -13.75
C ASN A 305 16.88 -7.33 -12.50
N VAL A 306 16.38 -7.78 -11.34
CA VAL A 306 16.48 -7.03 -10.07
C VAL A 306 17.88 -7.16 -9.46
N ASP A 307 18.34 -6.10 -8.78
CA ASP A 307 19.62 -6.11 -8.07
C ASP A 307 19.64 -7.25 -7.04
N LYS A 308 20.57 -8.20 -7.23
CA LYS A 308 20.70 -9.39 -6.38
C LYS A 308 21.02 -9.06 -4.93
N ASN A 309 21.55 -7.87 -4.64
CA ASN A 309 21.84 -7.43 -3.29
C ASN A 309 20.57 -7.28 -2.44
N ILE A 310 19.40 -7.05 -3.05
CA ILE A 310 18.13 -6.93 -2.32
C ILE A 310 17.78 -8.21 -1.56
N PHE A 311 18.12 -9.37 -2.12
CA PHE A 311 17.83 -10.68 -1.52
C PHE A 311 18.68 -11.00 -0.28
N SER A 312 19.71 -10.19 -0.01
CA SER A 312 20.55 -10.29 1.19
C SER A 312 20.25 -9.19 2.21
N ASN A 313 19.34 -8.27 1.89
CA ASN A 313 18.96 -7.18 2.79
C ASN A 313 18.00 -7.71 3.87
N THR A 314 18.37 -7.53 5.15
CA THR A 314 17.58 -8.01 6.30
C THR A 314 16.19 -7.40 6.36
N GLU A 315 16.05 -6.10 6.10
CA GLU A 315 14.76 -5.41 6.12
C GLU A 315 13.83 -5.93 5.01
N TRP A 316 14.39 -6.20 3.83
CA TRP A 316 13.64 -6.79 2.73
C TRP A 316 13.19 -8.22 3.05
N ILE A 317 14.06 -9.06 3.61
CA ILE A 317 13.71 -10.43 4.03
C ILE A 317 12.60 -10.41 5.08
N GLU A 318 12.69 -9.50 6.06
CA GLU A 318 11.63 -9.32 7.07
C GLU A 318 10.31 -8.86 6.46
N TYR A 319 10.35 -7.96 5.48
CA TYR A 319 9.18 -7.54 4.72
C TYR A 319 8.53 -8.72 4.00
N ILE A 320 9.30 -9.51 3.24
CA ILE A 320 8.78 -10.70 2.55
C ILE A 320 8.18 -11.69 3.55
N LYS A 321 8.84 -11.93 4.68
CA LYS A 321 8.30 -12.80 5.73
C LYS A 321 6.94 -12.31 6.25
N LYS A 322 6.74 -10.99 6.41
CA LYS A 322 5.45 -10.41 6.82
C LYS A 322 4.38 -10.58 5.74
N VAL A 323 4.75 -10.39 4.46
CA VAL A 323 3.85 -10.61 3.32
C VAL A 323 3.41 -12.07 3.25
N GLU A 324 4.35 -13.00 3.28
CA GLU A 324 4.06 -14.44 3.25
C GLU A 324 3.19 -14.89 4.42
N ARG A 325 3.43 -14.31 5.61
CA ARG A 325 2.61 -14.59 6.79
C ARG A 325 1.15 -14.21 6.55
N LYS A 326 0.89 -13.05 5.94
CA LYS A 326 -0.46 -12.57 5.62
C LYS A 326 -1.10 -13.41 4.51
N GLU A 327 -0.33 -13.79 3.49
CA GLU A 327 -0.80 -14.67 2.42
C GLU A 327 -1.20 -16.05 2.94
N LYS A 328 -0.38 -16.65 3.82
CA LYS A 328 -0.69 -17.91 4.50
C LYS A 328 -1.91 -17.78 5.41
N ALA A 329 -2.05 -16.64 6.10
CA ALA A 329 -3.23 -16.36 6.92
C ALA A 329 -4.50 -16.25 6.08
N PHE A 330 -4.44 -15.59 4.92
CA PHE A 330 -5.55 -15.53 3.98
C PHE A 330 -5.96 -16.93 3.49
N ARG A 331 -5.00 -17.78 3.06
CA ARG A 331 -5.31 -19.17 2.68
C ARG A 331 -5.99 -19.95 3.80
N LEU A 332 -5.47 -19.87 5.02
CA LEU A 332 -6.07 -20.53 6.18
C LEU A 332 -7.46 -20.00 6.51
N PHE A 333 -7.72 -18.71 6.29
CA PHE A 333 -9.02 -18.09 6.47
C PHE A 333 -10.03 -18.59 5.43
N ILE A 334 -9.64 -18.60 4.15
CA ILE A 334 -10.46 -19.14 3.06
C ILE A 334 -10.76 -20.63 3.30
N GLU A 335 -9.77 -21.41 3.70
CA GLU A 335 -9.96 -22.83 4.03
C GLU A 335 -10.98 -23.02 5.19
N GLU A 336 -10.92 -22.17 6.22
CA GLU A 336 -11.85 -22.24 7.36
C GLU A 336 -13.29 -21.87 6.98
N VAL A 337 -13.47 -20.88 6.11
CA VAL A 337 -14.79 -20.31 5.79
C VAL A 337 -15.45 -20.98 4.59
N LEU A 338 -14.69 -21.23 3.52
CA LEU A 338 -15.19 -21.73 2.25
C LEU A 338 -14.83 -23.20 2.00
N GLY A 339 -13.71 -23.68 2.55
CA GLY A 339 -13.17 -25.02 2.30
C GLY A 339 -11.92 -25.02 1.42
N LYS A 340 -11.26 -26.18 1.31
CA LYS A 340 -9.98 -26.34 0.58
C LYS A 340 -10.12 -26.20 -0.92
N GLU A 341 -11.30 -26.51 -1.45
CA GLU A 341 -11.62 -26.46 -2.88
C GLU A 341 -11.65 -25.02 -3.44
N PHE A 342 -11.67 -24.01 -2.57
CA PHE A 342 -11.58 -22.59 -2.93
C PHE A 342 -10.17 -22.01 -2.76
N LEU A 343 -9.16 -22.86 -2.58
CA LEU A 343 -7.77 -22.44 -2.68
C LEU A 343 -7.31 -22.63 -4.11
N ASP A 344 -6.71 -21.59 -4.71
CA ASP A 344 -6.09 -21.73 -6.02
C ASP A 344 -5.02 -22.81 -5.98
N SER A 345 -5.05 -23.72 -6.95
CA SER A 345 -4.00 -24.74 -7.14
C SER A 345 -2.69 -24.15 -7.70
N HIS A 346 -2.63 -22.83 -7.92
CA HIS A 346 -1.59 -22.15 -8.68
C HIS A 346 -0.78 -21.08 -7.90
N ASN A 347 -0.86 -21.04 -6.57
CA ASN A 347 0.03 -20.22 -5.73
C ASN A 347 0.98 -21.06 -4.88
#